data_AF-A0A0W0MYM3-F1
#
_entry.id   AF-A0A0W0MYM3-F1
#
_cell.length_a   1.000
_cell.length_b   1.000
_cell.length_c   1.000
_cell.angle_alpha   90.00
_cell.angle_beta   90.00
_cell.angle_gamma   90.00
#
_symmetry.space_group_name_H-M   'P 1'
#
loop_
_entity.id
_entity.type
_entity.pdbx_description
1 polymer ?
#
loop_
_entity_poly.entity_id
_entity_poly.type
_entity_poly.pdbx_seq_one_letter_code
_entity_poly.pdbx_strand_id
1 'polypeptide(L)'
;MKDEYDFSNAKRGAIASNKGKTRITIMLDDAVIEAARERAQSAGTGYQTVINNLLRQALVSQDTHNLAPASKKQAKTLQVLNNGISVSEIEALEQQLIALAGELNRMLVNPLPAKSKSKPV
;
A
#
# COMPACT_ATOMS: atom_id res chain seq x y z
N MET A 1 -25.54 20.58 31.72
CA MET A 1 -24.97 19.26 32.04
C MET A 1 -25.35 18.93 33.48
N LYS A 2 -25.58 17.67 33.85
CA LYS A 2 -25.85 17.30 35.25
C LYS A 2 -24.54 17.20 36.01
N ASP A 3 -24.56 17.61 37.27
CA ASP A 3 -23.38 17.63 38.13
C ASP A 3 -22.93 16.21 38.51
N GLU A 4 -23.86 15.25 38.61
CA GLU A 4 -23.56 13.85 38.89
C GLU A 4 -24.41 12.89 38.04
N TYR A 5 -23.80 11.77 37.66
CA TYR A 5 -24.44 10.66 36.97
C TYR A 5 -24.24 9.38 37.78
N ASP A 6 -25.34 8.74 38.15
CA ASP A 6 -25.32 7.44 38.81
C ASP A 6 -25.17 6.31 37.78
N PHE A 7 -24.04 5.59 37.85
CA PHE A 7 -23.72 4.46 37.00
C PHE A 7 -23.80 3.11 37.73
N SER A 8 -24.44 3.05 38.90
CA SER A 8 -24.54 1.82 39.72
C SER A 8 -25.17 0.64 38.97
N ASN A 9 -26.05 0.92 37.99
CA ASN A 9 -26.69 -0.09 37.14
C ASN A 9 -26.16 -0.10 35.69
N ALA A 10 -25.07 0.63 35.41
CA ALA A 10 -24.51 0.69 34.07
C ALA A 10 -23.85 -0.64 33.69
N LYS A 11 -24.31 -1.25 32.59
CA LYS A 11 -23.68 -2.44 32.01
C LYS A 11 -22.62 -2.02 31.00
N ARG A 12 -21.38 -2.52 31.14
CA ARG A 12 -20.34 -2.35 30.12
C ARG A 12 -20.81 -2.98 28.81
N GLY A 13 -20.93 -2.16 27.76
CA GLY A 13 -21.20 -2.63 26.40
C GLY A 13 -20.04 -3.48 25.85
N ALA A 14 -20.29 -4.17 24.74
CA ALA A 14 -19.27 -4.96 24.05
C ALA A 14 -18.07 -4.08 23.67
N ILE A 15 -16.88 -4.45 24.14
CA ILE A 15 -15.63 -3.79 23.76
C ILE A 15 -15.39 -4.11 22.28
N ALA A 16 -15.19 -3.08 21.45
CA ALA A 16 -14.90 -3.26 20.04
C ALA A 16 -13.70 -4.22 19.87
N SER A 17 -13.88 -5.25 19.05
CA SER A 17 -12.85 -6.25 18.80
C SER A 17 -11.63 -5.59 18.14
N ASN A 18 -10.45 -5.84 18.69
CA ASN A 18 -9.18 -5.25 18.24
C ASN A 18 -8.62 -5.97 16.99
N LYS A 19 -9.51 -6.40 16.07
CA LYS A 19 -9.15 -7.22 14.90
C LYS A 19 -8.04 -6.53 14.09
N GLY A 20 -6.88 -7.19 13.95
CA GLY A 20 -5.74 -6.68 13.22
C GLY A 20 -4.74 -5.81 14.01
N LYS A 21 -4.90 -5.69 15.33
CA LYS A 21 -3.94 -5.01 16.21
C LYS A 21 -3.48 -5.93 17.34
N THR A 22 -2.16 -6.12 17.44
CA THR A 22 -1.54 -6.89 18.52
C THR A 22 -1.01 -5.94 19.59
N ARG A 23 -1.33 -6.21 20.87
CA ARG A 23 -0.74 -5.47 21.99
C ARG A 23 0.69 -5.96 22.19
N ILE A 24 1.65 -5.05 22.11
CA ILE A 24 3.07 -5.33 22.36
C ILE A 24 3.60 -4.33 23.37
N THR A 25 4.65 -4.71 24.10
CA THR A 25 5.43 -3.79 24.93
C THR A 25 6.68 -3.42 24.15
N ILE A 26 6.85 -2.13 23.87
CA ILE A 26 8.04 -1.56 23.21
C ILE A 26 8.46 -0.32 23.98
N MET A 27 9.77 -0.06 24.04
CA MET A 27 10.30 1.21 24.53
C MET A 27 10.35 2.19 23.35
N LEU A 28 9.86 3.41 23.58
CA LEU A 28 9.91 4.51 22.63
C LEU A 28 10.49 5.72 23.36
N ASP A 29 11.34 6.48 22.69
CA ASP A 29 11.89 7.71 23.27
C ASP A 29 10.77 8.73 23.52
N ASP A 30 10.91 9.50 24.60
CA ASP A 30 9.94 10.54 24.96
C ASP A 30 9.74 11.55 23.81
N ALA A 31 10.81 11.90 23.10
CA ALA A 31 10.76 12.79 21.95
C ALA A 31 9.87 12.24 20.82
N VAL A 32 9.86 10.92 20.61
CA VAL A 32 9.01 10.26 19.60
C VAL A 32 7.55 10.30 20.04
N ILE A 33 7.29 10.08 21.33
CA ILE A 33 5.93 10.12 21.89
C ILE A 33 5.35 11.54 21.79
N GLU A 34 6.12 12.57 22.16
CA GLU A 34 5.69 13.96 22.07
C GLU A 34 5.40 14.38 20.62
N ALA A 35 6.33 14.12 19.70
CA ALA A 35 6.15 14.43 18.29
C ALA A 35 4.97 13.68 17.64
N ALA A 36 4.66 12.46 18.12
CA ALA A 36 3.48 11.72 17.69
C ALA A 36 2.19 12.32 18.26
N ARG A 37 2.22 12.82 19.50
CA ARG A 37 1.06 13.46 20.15
C ARG A 37 0.69 14.77 19.45
N GLU A 38 1.67 15.62 19.15
CA GLU A 38 1.45 16.88 18.42
C GLU A 38 0.81 16.63 17.03
N ARG A 39 1.37 15.69 16.27
CA ARG A 39 0.83 15.29 14.95
C ARG A 39 -0.55 14.66 15.03
N ALA A 40 -0.82 13.91 16.09
CA ALA A 40 -2.11 13.30 16.30
C ALA A 40 -3.20 14.35 16.60
N GLN A 41 -2.85 15.35 17.42
CA GLN A 41 -3.75 16.44 17.79
C GLN A 41 -4.12 17.33 16.60
N SER A 42 -3.17 17.64 15.71
CA SER A 42 -3.46 18.38 14.48
C SER A 42 -4.30 17.59 13.49
N ALA A 43 -4.12 16.26 13.43
CA ALA A 43 -4.88 15.37 12.54
C ALA A 43 -6.23 14.89 13.13
N GLY A 44 -6.53 15.19 14.40
CA GLY A 44 -7.71 14.67 15.08
C GLY A 44 -7.72 13.13 15.24
N THR A 45 -6.54 12.51 15.29
CA THR A 45 -6.40 11.06 15.45
C THR A 45 -5.65 10.70 16.74
N GLY A 46 -5.56 9.41 17.07
CA GLY A 46 -4.75 8.95 18.22
C GLY A 46 -3.27 8.81 17.84
N TYR A 47 -2.36 9.13 18.78
CA TYR A 47 -0.91 9.02 18.57
C TYR A 47 -0.46 7.60 18.19
N GLN A 48 -1.12 6.55 18.70
CA GLN A 48 -0.85 5.17 18.32
C GLN A 48 -1.10 4.92 16.81
N THR A 49 -2.11 5.57 16.23
CA THR A 49 -2.40 5.46 14.79
C THR A 49 -1.30 6.10 13.97
N VAL A 50 -0.81 7.27 14.40
CA VAL A 50 0.32 7.97 13.75
C VAL A 50 1.57 7.09 13.75
N ILE A 51 1.93 6.53 14.91
CA ILE A 51 3.11 5.65 15.06
C ILE A 51 2.97 4.42 14.15
N ASN A 52 1.83 3.73 14.19
CA ASN A 52 1.63 2.52 13.38
C ASN A 52 1.68 2.80 11.87
N ASN A 53 1.19 3.96 11.43
CA ASN A 53 1.22 4.33 10.02
C ASN A 53 2.64 4.65 9.54
N LEU A 54 3.42 5.35 10.36
CA LEU A 54 4.84 5.60 10.10
C LEU A 54 5.62 4.27 10.01
N LEU A 55 5.40 3.35 10.95
CA LEU A 55 6.04 2.02 10.90
C LEU A 55 5.62 1.25 9.64
N ARG A 56 4.35 1.30 9.24
CA ARG A 56 3.90 0.67 7.99
C ARG A 56 4.60 1.24 6.76
N GLN A 57 4.67 2.57 6.65
CA GLN A 57 5.34 3.23 5.53
C GLN A 57 6.82 2.85 5.48
N ALA A 58 7.50 2.87 6.63
CA ALA A 58 8.90 2.49 6.72
C ALA A 58 9.13 1.03 6.30
N LEU A 59 8.31 0.09 6.77
CA LEU A 59 8.50 -1.33 6.47
C LEU A 59 8.17 -1.67 5.00
N VAL A 60 7.11 -1.11 4.43
CA VAL A 60 6.78 -1.29 2.99
C VAL A 60 7.90 -0.78 2.09
N SER A 61 8.57 0.31 2.48
CA SER A 61 9.73 0.83 1.76
C SER A 61 11.00 -0.02 1.91
N GLN A 62 11.05 -0.97 2.85
CA GLN A 62 12.21 -1.86 3.06
C GLN A 62 12.01 -3.24 2.42
N ASP A 63 10.77 -3.66 2.14
CA ASP A 63 10.50 -4.85 1.33
C ASP A 63 11.03 -4.70 -0.11
N THR A 64 11.19 -3.47 -0.59
CA THR A 64 11.87 -3.20 -1.87
C THR A 64 13.40 -3.28 -1.76
N HIS A 65 13.96 -3.26 -0.55
CA HIS A 65 15.40 -3.18 -0.29
C HIS A 65 16.04 -4.46 0.28
N ASN A 66 15.24 -5.43 0.77
CA ASN A 66 15.73 -6.68 1.40
C ASN A 66 15.64 -7.96 0.53
N LEU A 67 15.22 -7.88 -0.73
CA LEU A 67 15.64 -8.90 -1.70
C LEU A 67 17.08 -8.56 -2.10
N ALA A 68 17.99 -9.54 -1.98
CA ALA A 68 19.42 -9.55 -2.36
C ALA A 68 19.85 -8.47 -3.39
N PRO A 69 21.08 -7.92 -3.33
CA PRO A 69 21.48 -6.73 -4.10
C PRO A 69 21.11 -6.93 -5.56
N ALA A 70 19.98 -6.33 -5.96
CA ALA A 70 19.53 -6.37 -7.32
C ALA A 70 20.66 -5.74 -8.10
N SER A 71 21.27 -6.55 -8.97
CA SER A 71 22.27 -6.15 -9.93
C SER A 71 22.03 -4.71 -10.35
N LYS A 72 23.05 -3.86 -10.24
CA LYS A 72 23.12 -2.58 -10.94
C LYS A 72 23.05 -2.85 -12.45
N LYS A 73 21.86 -3.19 -12.94
CA LYS A 73 21.42 -3.00 -14.32
C LYS A 73 20.44 -1.84 -14.35
N GLN A 74 20.75 -0.77 -13.62
CA GLN A 74 20.33 0.56 -14.01
C GLN A 74 21.21 1.00 -15.18
N ALA A 75 21.00 0.38 -16.33
CA ALA A 75 21.67 0.73 -17.58
C ALA A 75 20.67 0.56 -18.73
N LYS A 76 19.60 1.38 -18.69
CA LYS A 76 19.05 2.13 -19.85
C LYS A 76 17.73 2.82 -19.56
N THR A 77 16.89 2.32 -18.65
CA THR A 77 15.52 2.87 -18.50
C THR A 77 15.43 4.11 -17.61
N LEU A 78 16.34 4.30 -16.65
CA LEU A 78 16.34 5.49 -15.77
C LEU A 78 17.07 6.71 -16.37
N GLN A 79 17.68 6.60 -17.55
CA GLN A 79 18.25 7.77 -18.24
C GLN A 79 17.18 8.66 -18.90
N VAL A 80 15.93 8.17 -19.02
CA VAL A 80 14.86 8.89 -19.73
C VAL A 80 14.19 9.95 -18.85
N LEU A 81 14.26 9.82 -17.52
CA LEU A 81 13.54 10.74 -16.62
C LEU A 81 14.20 12.13 -16.46
N ASN A 82 15.42 12.33 -16.97
CA ASN A 82 16.12 13.61 -16.89
C ASN A 82 16.00 14.49 -18.15
N ASN A 83 15.51 13.96 -19.27
CA ASN A 83 15.28 14.72 -20.49
C ASN A 83 13.79 14.63 -20.81
N GLY A 84 13.10 15.77 -20.77
CA GLY A 84 11.64 15.86 -20.86
C GLY A 84 11.00 14.85 -21.83
N ILE A 85 9.98 14.17 -21.31
CA ILE A 85 9.22 13.13 -22.01
C ILE A 85 8.78 13.66 -23.38
N SER A 86 9.21 12.99 -24.46
CA SER A 86 8.82 13.38 -25.82
C SER A 86 7.36 12.97 -26.07
N VAL A 87 6.57 13.81 -26.76
CA VAL A 87 5.15 13.56 -27.05
C VAL A 87 4.96 12.21 -27.77
N SER A 88 5.91 11.83 -28.61
CA SER A 88 5.95 10.54 -29.30
C SER A 88 6.05 9.33 -28.38
N GLU A 89 6.71 9.44 -27.23
CA GLU A 89 6.81 8.34 -26.26
C GLU A 89 5.50 8.14 -25.50
N ILE A 90 4.77 9.22 -25.23
CA ILE A 90 3.44 9.15 -24.62
C ILE A 90 2.45 8.50 -25.58
N GLU A 91 2.48 8.89 -26.86
CA GLU A 91 1.64 8.27 -27.90
C GLU A 91 1.95 6.79 -28.07
N ALA A 92 3.23 6.40 -28.03
CA ALA A 92 3.61 4.99 -28.11
C ALA A 92 3.11 4.18 -26.90
N LEU A 93 3.17 4.75 -25.69
CA LEU A 93 2.64 4.12 -24.48
C LEU A 93 1.12 4.00 -24.51
N GLU A 94 0.43 5.03 -25.01
CA GLU A 94 -1.03 5.02 -25.18
C GLU A 94 -1.46 3.91 -26.14
N GLN A 95 -0.77 3.76 -27.28
CA GLN A 95 -1.03 2.69 -28.24
C GLN A 95 -0.80 1.31 -27.63
N GLN A 96 0.22 1.15 -26.78
CA GLN A 96 0.47 -0.11 -26.05
C GLN A 96 -0.65 -0.43 -25.05
N LEU A 97 -1.16 0.57 -24.33
CA LEU A 97 -2.28 0.38 -23.40
C LEU A 97 -3.57 0.01 -24.13
N ILE A 98 -3.86 0.63 -25.28
CA ILE A 98 -5.01 0.30 -26.12
C ILE A 98 -4.90 -1.13 -26.66
N ALA A 99 -3.72 -1.55 -27.13
CA ALA A 99 -3.49 -2.90 -27.63
C ALA A 99 -3.71 -3.96 -26.54
N LEU A 100 -3.19 -3.72 -25.33
CA LEU A 100 -3.36 -4.60 -24.18
C LEU A 100 -4.83 -4.68 -23.74
N ALA A 101 -5.55 -3.56 -23.73
CA ALA A 101 -6.98 -3.54 -23.42
C ALA A 101 -7.81 -4.33 -24.45
N GLY A 102 -7.45 -4.23 -25.73
CA GLY A 102 -8.06 -5.03 -26.81
C GLY A 102 -7.79 -6.54 -26.64
N GLU A 103 -6.57 -6.90 -26.22
CA GLU A 103 -6.20 -8.30 -25.97
C GLU A 103 -6.95 -8.87 -24.76
N LEU A 104 -7.09 -8.11 -23.68
CA LEU A 104 -7.90 -8.50 -22.52
C LEU A 104 -9.38 -8.69 -22.88
N ASN A 105 -9.96 -7.77 -23.67
CA ASN A 105 -11.34 -7.95 -24.16
C ASN A 105 -11.48 -9.18 -25.05
N ARG A 106 -10.49 -9.47 -25.90
CA ARG A 106 -10.47 -10.68 -26.72
C ARG A 106 -10.40 -11.96 -25.88
N MET A 107 -9.61 -11.95 -24.81
CA MET A 107 -9.50 -13.06 -23.85
C MET A 107 -10.78 -13.26 -23.02
N LEU A 108 -11.49 -12.17 -22.70
CA LEU A 108 -12.72 -12.24 -21.91
C LEU A 108 -13.95 -12.59 -22.76
N VAL A 109 -13.98 -12.19 -24.04
CA VAL A 109 -15.14 -12.42 -24.93
C VAL A 109 -15.11 -13.78 -25.62
N ASN A 110 -13.94 -14.39 -25.85
CA ASN A 110 -13.83 -15.75 -26.41
C ASN A 110 -12.71 -16.56 -25.73
N PRO A 111 -13.03 -17.59 -24.92
CA PRO A 111 -12.01 -18.54 -24.50
C PRO A 111 -11.57 -19.38 -25.71
N LEU A 112 -10.28 -19.28 -26.09
CA LEU A 112 -9.71 -20.04 -27.19
C LEU A 112 -9.95 -21.56 -27.01
N PRO A 113 -10.25 -22.32 -28.09
CA PRO A 113 -10.34 -23.77 -28.00
C PRO A 113 -8.96 -24.39 -27.71
N ALA A 114 -8.97 -25.42 -26.88
CA ALA A 114 -7.81 -26.17 -26.45
C ALA A 114 -6.98 -26.72 -27.62
N LYS A 115 -5.66 -26.65 -27.46
CA LYS A 115 -4.61 -27.20 -28.32
C LYS A 115 -4.92 -28.63 -28.77
N SER A 116 -5.00 -28.87 -30.08
CA SER A 116 -4.75 -30.20 -30.66
C SER A 116 -3.32 -30.26 -31.21
N LYS A 117 -2.62 -31.33 -30.87
CA LYS A 117 -1.22 -31.60 -31.21
C LYS A 117 -1.06 -31.91 -32.71
N SER A 118 0.05 -31.50 -33.29
CA SER A 118 0.50 -31.88 -34.65
C SER A 118 1.24 -33.23 -34.67
N LYS A 119 0.90 -34.06 -35.69
CA LYS A 119 1.59 -35.14 -36.48
C LYS A 119 3.08 -35.49 -36.19
N PRO A 120 3.70 -36.62 -36.65
CA PRO A 120 3.38 -37.52 -37.80
C PRO A 120 3.42 -39.04 -37.45
N VAL A 121 2.96 -40.01 -38.25
CA VAL A 121 3.46 -40.60 -39.52
C VAL A 121 2.29 -41.32 -40.19
#